data_AF-A0A0E0E7Q9-F1
#
_entry.id   AF-A0A0E0E7Q9-F1
#
_cell.length_a   1.000
_cell.length_b   1.000
_cell.length_c   1.000
_cell.angle_alpha   90.00
_cell.angle_beta   90.00
_cell.angle_gamma   90.00
#
_symmetry.space_group_name_H-M   'P 1'
#
loop_
_entity.id
_entity.type
_entity.pdbx_description
1 polymer ?
#
loop_
_entity_poly.entity_id
_entity_poly.type
_entity_poly.pdbx_seq_one_letter_code
_entity_poly.pdbx_strand_id
1 'polypeptide(L)'
;MEKRKRIASKEDLHGQMMKRKKWRLQLSNLPEDILCTIVSKLPLREAARTSILSSQWNRTWCSHTNLNLSYRSIMSRRYIERDITPEGRKLNAEEFIRRVDAILQQHNGGGVEKIEVIGLLENENAYHINRWVNFAIKSKTKQLVLDFRSFHWPIDEPYNFAFQIFDAANMENLQSLKLGSISLKPPADFKGFQNLKRLKLLDVGITDEDLQLLLSNCNCLEFLGIYCCKLITSLRTTHLSTQLKHLYVYECPCLKEIELNSGLTTLEYIGPLIPLAPPGIYVLTNLRIKSWDISDSLQYIFTELPSTLPRLEMLTLQCRELERITLPDKPIKFIYLKHLRLELAFSGPRKWDADILDFSCILEAAPLMEKLEFHMWMNCRDHLRYRKAHGKLRTLPPCPHYHLKEVNIAGFYGQKDQLELAHHILRNSVVLQAMNIDPRPIAACDRSRMAILEAFNFVDGSKVAMKYLCKADHRNVVHVSDVSRKDVENVPAYRLVSPFWIEFDKTKRSGLLIR
;
A
#
# COMPACT_ATOMS: atom_id res chain seq x y z
N MET A 1 -83.70 -38.33 47.56
CA MET A 1 -82.56 -38.63 48.44
C MET A 1 -81.37 -38.98 47.55
N GLU A 2 -80.12 -38.60 47.74
CA GLU A 2 -79.44 -37.62 48.58
C GLU A 2 -77.99 -37.55 48.02
N LYS A 3 -77.40 -36.35 48.00
CA LYS A 3 -75.97 -35.99 47.87
C LYS A 3 -74.92 -37.12 47.94
N ARG A 4 -73.85 -37.03 47.14
CA ARG A 4 -72.52 -36.50 47.59
C ARG A 4 -71.44 -36.42 46.49
N LYS A 5 -70.58 -35.42 46.69
CA LYS A 5 -69.39 -34.95 45.95
C LYS A 5 -68.24 -35.98 45.86
N ARG A 6 -67.44 -35.92 44.77
CA ARG A 6 -66.01 -35.46 44.72
C ARG A 6 -65.42 -35.80 43.33
N ILE A 7 -65.12 -34.80 42.49
CA ILE A 7 -63.78 -34.23 42.17
C ILE A 7 -62.76 -35.26 41.64
N ALA A 8 -62.38 -35.15 40.35
CA ALA A 8 -61.05 -34.71 39.89
C ALA A 8 -60.81 -34.98 38.39
N SER A 9 -60.25 -33.97 37.71
CA SER A 9 -59.34 -34.08 36.55
C SER A 9 -59.91 -34.43 35.15
N LYS A 10 -60.33 -33.38 34.42
CA LYS A 10 -59.76 -32.99 33.12
C LYS A 10 -60.38 -31.64 32.71
N GLU A 11 -59.76 -30.56 33.15
CA GLU A 11 -60.11 -29.21 32.66
C GLU A 11 -59.42 -28.99 31.32
N ASP A 12 -60.22 -29.06 30.25
CA ASP A 12 -60.00 -28.34 29.00
C ASP A 12 -60.01 -26.84 29.32
N LEU A 13 -58.86 -26.30 29.71
CA LEU A 13 -58.66 -24.86 29.79
C LEU A 13 -58.38 -24.34 28.38
N HIS A 14 -59.46 -23.87 27.77
CA HIS A 14 -59.52 -22.99 26.62
C HIS A 14 -58.74 -21.70 26.92
N GLY A 15 -57.41 -21.78 26.87
CA GLY A 15 -56.52 -20.64 26.96
C GLY A 15 -56.63 -19.83 25.67
N GLN A 16 -57.27 -18.67 25.73
CA GLN A 16 -57.12 -17.60 24.74
C GLN A 16 -55.62 -17.41 24.47
N MET A 17 -55.16 -17.90 23.31
CA MET A 17 -53.87 -17.51 22.77
C MET A 17 -53.94 -16.03 22.45
N MET A 18 -53.42 -15.20 23.36
CA MET A 18 -53.00 -13.84 23.07
C MET A 18 -52.10 -13.90 21.83
N LYS A 19 -52.63 -13.51 20.66
CA LYS A 19 -51.86 -13.34 19.44
C LYS A 19 -50.72 -12.39 19.78
N ARG A 20 -49.50 -12.92 19.95
CA ARG A 20 -48.28 -12.12 19.97
C ARG A 20 -48.33 -11.27 18.71
N LYS A 21 -48.57 -9.95 18.85
CA LYS A 21 -48.43 -8.99 17.75
C LYS A 21 -47.02 -9.18 17.21
N LYS A 22 -46.90 -9.87 16.08
CA LYS A 22 -45.66 -9.96 15.33
C LYS A 22 -45.45 -8.57 14.78
N TRP A 23 -44.65 -7.76 15.47
CA TRP A 23 -44.24 -6.45 14.98
C TRP A 23 -43.49 -6.68 13.68
N ARG A 24 -44.21 -6.65 12.56
CA ARG A 24 -43.59 -6.61 11.24
C ARG A 24 -43.08 -5.19 11.11
N LEU A 25 -41.80 -4.98 11.43
CA LEU A 25 -41.08 -3.78 11.02
C LEU A 25 -41.15 -3.74 9.49
N GLN A 26 -42.10 -2.96 8.96
CA GLN A 26 -42.12 -2.66 7.54
C GLN A 26 -41.17 -1.50 7.31
N LEU A 27 -40.23 -1.68 6.39
CA LEU A 27 -39.30 -0.64 5.97
C LEU A 27 -40.01 0.65 5.51
N SER A 28 -41.25 0.55 5.04
CA SER A 28 -42.12 1.68 4.68
C SER A 28 -42.59 2.53 5.86
N ASN A 29 -42.46 2.04 7.10
CA ASN A 29 -42.90 2.75 8.30
C ASN A 29 -41.75 3.49 8.99
N LEU A 30 -40.53 3.41 8.43
CA LEU A 30 -39.39 4.12 8.95
C LEU A 30 -39.44 5.60 8.56
N PRO A 31 -39.08 6.51 9.48
CA PRO A 31 -38.79 7.91 9.17
C PRO A 31 -37.76 8.08 8.05
N GLU A 32 -37.89 9.18 7.29
CA GLU A 32 -37.07 9.46 6.11
C GLU A 32 -35.58 9.60 6.43
N ASP A 33 -35.22 10.14 7.59
CA ASP A 33 -33.85 10.23 8.10
C ASP A 33 -33.21 8.84 8.33
N ILE A 34 -33.99 7.88 8.83
CA ILE A 34 -33.52 6.49 8.98
C ILE A 34 -33.35 5.84 7.61
N LEU A 35 -34.26 6.09 6.67
CA LEU A 35 -34.13 5.61 5.29
C LEU A 35 -32.89 6.18 4.60
N CYS A 36 -32.65 7.49 4.71
CA CYS A 36 -31.44 8.15 4.23
C CYS A 36 -30.19 7.54 4.87
N THR A 37 -30.24 7.24 6.17
CA THR A 37 -29.14 6.59 6.87
C THR A 37 -28.86 5.19 6.31
N ILE A 38 -29.88 4.37 6.09
CA ILE A 38 -29.74 3.03 5.50
C ILE A 38 -29.18 3.13 4.07
N VAL A 39 -29.77 3.99 3.24
CA VAL A 39 -29.37 4.19 1.84
C VAL A 39 -27.94 4.72 1.74
N SER A 40 -27.49 5.58 2.67
CA SER A 40 -26.11 6.11 2.71
C SER A 40 -25.04 5.05 2.95
N LYS A 41 -25.42 3.87 3.45
CA LYS A 41 -24.52 2.73 3.65
C LYS A 41 -24.38 1.85 2.41
N LEU A 42 -25.22 2.05 1.39
CA LEU A 42 -25.16 1.32 0.14
C LEU A 42 -24.22 2.02 -0.86
N PRO A 43 -23.59 1.30 -1.78
CA PRO A 43 -22.95 1.91 -2.95
C PRO A 43 -23.96 2.77 -3.73
N LEU A 44 -23.52 3.91 -4.29
CA LEU A 44 -24.39 4.88 -4.97
C LEU A 44 -25.36 4.23 -5.98
N ARG A 45 -24.87 3.26 -6.76
CA ARG A 45 -25.69 2.54 -7.73
C ARG A 45 -26.79 1.71 -7.08
N GLU A 46 -26.51 1.07 -5.95
CA GLU A 46 -27.49 0.28 -5.20
C GLU A 46 -28.48 1.18 -4.46
N ALA A 47 -27.99 2.28 -3.89
CA ALA A 47 -28.80 3.35 -3.34
C ALA A 47 -29.79 3.90 -4.38
N ALA A 48 -29.33 4.21 -5.59
CA ALA A 48 -30.23 4.67 -6.65
C ALA A 48 -31.27 3.60 -7.05
N ARG A 49 -30.91 2.31 -7.00
CA ARG A 49 -31.84 1.21 -7.30
C ARG A 49 -32.95 1.07 -6.27
N THR A 50 -32.79 1.54 -5.03
CA THR A 50 -33.88 1.47 -4.05
C THR A 50 -35.06 2.38 -4.41
N SER A 51 -34.88 3.30 -5.35
CA SER A 51 -35.95 4.17 -5.86
C SER A 51 -37.17 3.42 -6.41
N ILE A 52 -36.99 2.17 -6.85
CA ILE A 52 -38.07 1.34 -7.39
C ILE A 52 -38.93 0.67 -6.31
N LEU A 53 -38.50 0.70 -5.03
CA LEU A 53 -39.18 -0.03 -3.96
C LEU A 53 -40.52 0.60 -3.56
N SER A 54 -40.59 1.93 -3.53
CA SER A 54 -41.82 2.70 -3.29
C SER A 54 -41.59 4.19 -3.57
N SER A 55 -42.67 4.97 -3.60
CA SER A 55 -42.60 6.44 -3.74
C SER A 55 -41.75 7.12 -2.66
N GLN A 56 -41.76 6.60 -1.43
CA GLN A 56 -40.96 7.12 -0.32
C GLN A 56 -39.45 6.95 -0.56
N TRP A 57 -39.06 5.90 -1.27
CA TRP A 57 -37.64 5.60 -1.55
C TRP A 57 -37.12 6.25 -2.84
N ASN A 58 -38.03 6.79 -3.67
CA ASN A 58 -37.77 7.29 -5.03
C ASN A 58 -36.66 8.37 -5.07
N ARG A 59 -36.46 9.11 -3.98
CA ARG A 59 -35.48 10.21 -3.90
C ARG A 59 -34.55 10.18 -2.69
N THR A 60 -34.59 9.12 -1.89
CA THR A 60 -33.76 9.01 -0.68
C THR A 60 -32.26 9.06 -1.01
N TRP A 61 -31.87 8.54 -2.18
CA TRP A 61 -30.48 8.58 -2.65
C TRP A 61 -30.02 9.98 -3.09
N CYS A 62 -30.92 10.94 -3.33
CA CYS A 62 -30.57 12.30 -3.76
C CYS A 62 -29.84 13.12 -2.67
N SER A 63 -29.75 12.60 -1.43
CA SER A 63 -29.00 13.19 -0.32
C SER A 63 -27.78 12.34 0.07
N HIS A 64 -27.28 11.53 -0.84
CA HIS A 64 -26.20 10.57 -0.57
C HIS A 64 -24.86 11.29 -0.35
N THR A 65 -24.23 11.04 0.81
CA THR A 65 -23.03 11.78 1.22
C THR A 65 -21.75 11.40 0.45
N ASN A 66 -21.75 10.25 -0.24
CA ASN A 66 -20.60 9.76 -1.00
C ASN A 66 -20.95 9.48 -2.45
N LEU A 67 -20.51 10.33 -3.37
CA LEU A 67 -20.76 10.19 -4.80
C LEU A 67 -19.56 9.52 -5.48
N ASN A 68 -19.60 8.18 -5.57
CA ASN A 68 -18.64 7.41 -6.37
C ASN A 68 -19.11 7.37 -7.84
N LEU A 69 -18.54 8.27 -8.63
CA LEU A 69 -18.80 8.48 -10.04
C LEU A 69 -17.66 7.90 -10.88
N SER A 70 -17.34 6.62 -10.64
CA SER A 70 -16.34 5.92 -11.44
C SER A 70 -16.96 5.29 -12.69
N TYR A 71 -16.20 5.28 -13.79
CA TYR A 71 -16.55 4.67 -15.06
C TYR A 71 -17.00 3.22 -14.87
N ARG A 72 -16.26 2.44 -14.05
CA ARG A 72 -16.61 1.06 -13.70
C ARG A 72 -17.94 0.92 -12.94
N SER A 73 -18.34 1.94 -12.17
CA SER A 73 -19.58 1.92 -11.38
C SER A 73 -20.78 2.37 -12.19
N ILE A 74 -20.60 3.36 -13.06
CA ILE A 74 -21.65 4.03 -13.83
C ILE A 74 -21.92 3.34 -15.18
N MET A 75 -20.88 2.81 -15.83
CA MET A 75 -20.97 2.24 -17.17
C MET A 75 -21.26 0.74 -17.14
N SER A 76 -21.92 0.25 -18.19
CA SER A 76 -22.14 -1.19 -18.38
C SER A 76 -20.89 -1.84 -18.98
N ARG A 77 -20.69 -3.15 -18.75
CA ARG A 77 -19.56 -3.92 -19.31
C ARG A 77 -19.43 -3.79 -20.84
N ARG A 78 -20.54 -3.64 -21.55
CA ARG A 78 -20.57 -3.45 -23.02
C ARG A 78 -19.79 -2.22 -23.52
N TYR A 79 -19.61 -1.20 -22.67
CA TYR A 79 -18.86 0.01 -23.04
C TYR A 79 -17.35 -0.19 -22.86
N ILE A 80 -16.94 -1.00 -21.88
CA ILE A 80 -15.53 -1.31 -21.59
C ILE A 80 -14.85 -2.00 -22.78
N GLU A 81 -15.59 -2.78 -23.56
CA GLU A 81 -15.08 -3.51 -24.75
C GLU A 81 -14.83 -2.58 -25.96
N ARG A 82 -15.41 -1.37 -25.97
CA ARG A 82 -15.27 -0.39 -27.09
C ARG A 82 -14.13 0.60 -26.92
N ASP A 83 -13.42 0.58 -25.79
CA ASP A 83 -12.30 1.50 -25.52
C ASP A 83 -11.04 1.20 -26.38
N ILE A 84 -11.11 0.25 -27.31
CA ILE A 84 -10.00 -0.18 -28.16
C ILE A 84 -9.71 0.84 -29.28
N THR A 85 -10.72 1.56 -29.77
CA THR A 85 -10.54 2.56 -30.85
C THR A 85 -10.72 4.00 -30.35
N PRO A 86 -10.06 5.00 -30.97
CA PRO A 86 -10.24 6.41 -30.63
C PRO A 86 -11.71 6.87 -30.61
N GLU A 87 -12.50 6.47 -31.61
CA GLU A 87 -13.92 6.84 -31.73
C GLU A 87 -14.77 6.20 -30.63
N GLY A 88 -14.48 4.94 -30.29
CA GLY A 88 -15.13 4.22 -29.20
C GLY A 88 -14.89 4.90 -27.85
N ARG A 89 -13.64 5.34 -27.59
CA ARG A 89 -13.28 6.10 -26.38
C ARG A 89 -14.10 7.39 -26.27
N LYS A 90 -14.21 8.15 -27.37
CA LYS A 90 -14.98 9.41 -27.37
C LYS A 90 -16.47 9.19 -27.05
N LEU A 91 -17.10 8.22 -27.72
CA LEU A 91 -18.51 7.88 -27.45
C LEU A 91 -18.74 7.41 -26.01
N ASN A 92 -17.79 6.65 -25.47
CA ASN A 92 -17.83 6.20 -24.09
C ASN A 92 -17.66 7.34 -23.09
N ALA A 93 -16.77 8.30 -23.38
CA ALA A 93 -16.59 9.51 -22.58
C ALA A 93 -17.86 10.36 -22.59
N GLU A 94 -18.49 10.58 -23.75
CA GLU A 94 -19.75 11.32 -23.88
C GLU A 94 -20.89 10.68 -23.08
N GLU A 95 -21.06 9.35 -23.17
CA GLU A 95 -22.09 8.65 -22.39
C GLU A 95 -21.78 8.66 -20.89
N PHE A 96 -20.51 8.56 -20.51
CA PHE A 96 -20.10 8.70 -19.11
C PHE A 96 -20.44 10.10 -18.58
N ILE A 97 -20.07 11.15 -19.31
CA ILE A 97 -20.39 12.55 -19.00
C ILE A 97 -21.89 12.73 -18.84
N ARG A 98 -22.68 12.25 -19.80
CA ARG A 98 -24.15 12.37 -19.78
C ARG A 98 -24.75 11.74 -18.52
N ARG A 99 -24.24 10.57 -18.10
CA ARG A 99 -24.70 9.91 -16.87
C ARG A 99 -24.27 10.64 -15.61
N VAL A 100 -23.03 11.12 -15.55
CA VAL A 100 -22.54 11.89 -14.41
C VAL A 100 -23.35 13.18 -14.26
N ASP A 101 -23.57 13.91 -15.35
CA ASP A 101 -24.40 15.12 -15.36
C ASP A 101 -25.82 14.83 -14.88
N ALA A 102 -26.45 13.75 -15.35
CA ALA A 102 -27.81 13.38 -14.92
C ALA A 102 -27.89 13.02 -13.43
N ILE A 103 -26.83 12.41 -12.87
CA ILE A 103 -26.76 12.08 -11.43
C ILE A 103 -26.63 13.37 -10.61
N LEU A 104 -25.70 14.26 -10.99
CA LEU A 104 -25.46 15.50 -10.25
C LEU A 104 -26.65 16.46 -10.32
N GLN A 105 -27.39 16.48 -11.44
CA GLN A 105 -28.63 17.26 -11.58
C GLN A 105 -29.76 16.79 -10.66
N GLN A 106 -29.82 15.49 -10.35
CA GLN A 106 -30.85 14.91 -9.47
C GLN A 106 -30.46 14.98 -7.99
N HIS A 107 -29.19 15.24 -7.69
CA HIS A 107 -28.71 15.34 -6.31
C HIS A 107 -29.12 16.68 -5.69
N ASN A 108 -29.47 16.67 -4.40
CA ASN A 108 -29.92 17.85 -3.66
C ASN A 108 -28.83 18.90 -3.39
N GLY A 109 -27.59 18.64 -3.83
CA GLY A 109 -26.41 19.51 -3.63
C GLY A 109 -25.93 19.68 -2.17
N GLY A 110 -26.69 19.29 -1.14
CA GLY A 110 -26.29 19.42 0.25
C GLY A 110 -25.63 18.16 0.83
N GLY A 111 -24.69 18.35 1.78
CA GLY A 111 -24.18 17.26 2.64
C GLY A 111 -23.27 16.23 1.97
N VAL A 112 -22.74 16.53 0.78
CA VAL A 112 -21.81 15.61 0.09
C VAL A 112 -20.44 15.69 0.75
N GLU A 113 -20.02 14.61 1.40
CA GLU A 113 -18.71 14.52 2.07
C GLU A 113 -17.59 14.16 1.09
N LYS A 114 -17.87 13.26 0.14
CA LYS A 114 -16.91 12.77 -0.85
C LYS A 114 -17.50 12.77 -2.26
N ILE A 115 -16.76 13.31 -3.21
CA ILE A 115 -17.02 13.16 -4.64
C ILE A 115 -15.79 12.54 -5.29
N GLU A 116 -16.02 11.49 -6.07
CA GLU A 116 -14.98 10.76 -6.78
C GLU A 116 -15.38 10.54 -8.22
N VAL A 117 -14.69 11.22 -9.13
CA VAL A 117 -14.85 11.05 -10.57
C VAL A 117 -13.63 10.32 -11.09
N ILE A 118 -13.83 9.10 -11.60
CA ILE A 118 -12.77 8.27 -12.16
C ILE A 118 -13.21 7.82 -13.54
N GLY A 119 -12.55 8.27 -14.59
CA GLY A 119 -12.95 7.96 -15.96
C GLY A 119 -11.89 8.38 -16.96
N LEU A 120 -12.06 8.04 -18.22
CA LEU A 120 -11.10 8.40 -19.26
C LEU A 120 -11.52 9.74 -19.83
N LEU A 121 -10.96 10.83 -19.32
CA LEU A 121 -11.33 12.19 -19.69
C LEU A 121 -10.09 13.04 -19.94
N GLU A 122 -10.17 13.84 -20.98
CA GLU A 122 -9.09 14.75 -21.44
C GLU A 122 -9.53 16.21 -21.38
N ASN A 123 -8.64 17.13 -21.74
CA ASN A 123 -8.87 18.56 -21.69
C ASN A 123 -10.06 19.04 -22.54
N GLU A 124 -10.40 18.35 -23.64
CA GLU A 124 -11.64 18.60 -24.41
C GLU A 124 -12.92 18.52 -23.56
N ASN A 125 -12.88 17.78 -22.44
CA ASN A 125 -14.01 17.60 -21.53
C ASN A 125 -14.00 18.61 -20.37
N ALA A 126 -13.09 19.61 -20.39
CA ALA A 126 -12.89 20.56 -19.31
C ALA A 126 -14.18 21.25 -18.86
N TYR A 127 -15.07 21.59 -19.79
CA TYR A 127 -16.37 22.21 -19.47
C TYR A 127 -17.19 21.38 -18.47
N HIS A 128 -17.28 20.06 -18.68
CA HIS A 128 -18.04 19.17 -17.80
C HIS A 128 -17.31 18.94 -16.48
N ILE A 129 -16.00 18.71 -16.53
CA ILE A 129 -15.17 18.52 -15.32
C ILE A 129 -15.28 19.74 -14.41
N ASN A 130 -15.16 20.95 -14.97
CA ASN A 130 -15.29 22.22 -14.25
C ASN A 130 -16.66 22.37 -13.58
N ARG A 131 -17.74 21.93 -14.24
CA ARG A 131 -19.08 21.92 -13.64
C ARG A 131 -19.18 20.95 -12.46
N TRP A 132 -18.55 19.78 -12.55
CA TRP A 132 -18.55 18.81 -11.46
C TRP A 132 -17.74 19.29 -10.26
N VAL A 133 -16.61 19.96 -10.51
CA VAL A 133 -15.82 20.63 -9.46
C VAL A 133 -16.65 21.74 -8.80
N ASN A 134 -17.35 22.56 -9.57
CA ASN A 134 -18.28 23.57 -9.03
C ASN A 134 -19.38 22.96 -8.17
N PHE A 135 -19.94 21.83 -8.57
CA PHE A 135 -20.91 21.09 -7.76
C PHE A 135 -20.26 20.65 -6.43
N ALA A 136 -19.04 20.12 -6.46
CA ALA A 136 -18.32 19.71 -5.25
C ALA A 136 -18.10 20.87 -4.28
N ILE A 137 -17.70 22.03 -4.80
CA ILE A 137 -17.51 23.27 -4.06
C ILE A 137 -18.82 23.72 -3.41
N LYS A 138 -19.91 23.84 -4.19
CA LYS A 138 -21.23 24.23 -3.66
C LYS A 138 -21.75 23.27 -2.61
N SER A 139 -21.39 22.00 -2.73
CA SER A 139 -21.77 20.96 -1.77
C SER A 139 -20.92 20.95 -0.50
N LYS A 140 -19.91 21.85 -0.39
CA LYS A 140 -18.94 21.90 0.72
C LYS A 140 -18.21 20.56 0.92
N THR A 141 -17.83 19.94 -0.19
CA THR A 141 -17.21 18.61 -0.20
C THR A 141 -15.89 18.59 0.53
N LYS A 142 -15.69 17.59 1.40
CA LYS A 142 -14.44 17.42 2.17
C LYS A 142 -13.38 16.64 1.41
N GLN A 143 -13.78 15.74 0.52
CA GLN A 143 -12.88 14.88 -0.24
C GLN A 143 -13.20 14.91 -1.72
N LEU A 144 -12.27 15.39 -2.54
CA LEU A 144 -12.40 15.41 -3.99
C LEU A 144 -11.36 14.48 -4.63
N VAL A 145 -11.83 13.58 -5.48
CA VAL A 145 -10.99 12.71 -6.31
C VAL A 145 -11.34 12.93 -7.77
N LEU A 146 -10.35 13.34 -8.56
CA LEU A 146 -10.40 13.37 -10.02
C LEU A 146 -9.25 12.49 -10.53
N ASP A 147 -9.56 11.34 -11.11
CA ASP A 147 -8.54 10.39 -11.58
C ASP A 147 -8.84 9.97 -13.01
N PHE A 148 -8.08 10.53 -13.94
CA PHE A 148 -8.27 10.33 -15.38
C PHE A 148 -7.21 9.44 -16.03
N ARG A 149 -6.44 8.72 -15.22
CA ARG A 149 -5.36 7.83 -15.68
C ARG A 149 -5.87 6.75 -16.63
N SER A 150 -5.14 6.54 -17.71
CA SER A 150 -5.27 5.39 -18.60
C SER A 150 -4.10 4.43 -18.41
N PHE A 151 -4.39 3.13 -18.34
CA PHE A 151 -3.37 2.08 -18.27
C PHE A 151 -3.04 1.45 -19.63
N HIS A 152 -3.78 1.83 -20.67
CA HIS A 152 -3.75 1.16 -21.96
C HIS A 152 -3.23 2.07 -23.09
N TRP A 153 -3.38 3.39 -22.93
CA TRP A 153 -2.95 4.37 -23.93
C TRP A 153 -2.46 5.64 -23.26
N PRO A 154 -1.51 6.35 -23.89
CA PRO A 154 -1.16 7.71 -23.47
C PRO A 154 -2.38 8.63 -23.61
N ILE A 155 -2.42 9.65 -22.75
CA ILE A 155 -3.38 10.75 -22.82
C ILE A 155 -2.71 11.85 -23.66
N ASP A 156 -3.39 12.30 -24.70
CA ASP A 156 -2.84 13.27 -25.64
C ASP A 156 -2.83 14.68 -25.01
N GLU A 157 -3.96 15.09 -24.40
CA GLU A 157 -4.09 16.38 -23.73
C GLU A 157 -4.70 16.23 -22.32
N PRO A 158 -3.86 16.09 -21.26
CA PRO A 158 -4.36 16.03 -19.89
C PRO A 158 -5.18 17.26 -19.52
N TYR A 159 -6.28 17.05 -18.79
CA TYR A 159 -7.13 18.14 -18.33
C TYR A 159 -6.32 19.17 -17.53
N ASN A 160 -6.43 20.45 -17.90
CA ASN A 160 -5.82 21.56 -17.18
C ASN A 160 -6.70 21.93 -15.98
N PHE A 161 -6.18 21.73 -14.78
CA PHE A 161 -6.94 21.97 -13.56
C PHE A 161 -7.31 23.44 -13.40
N ALA A 162 -8.61 23.71 -13.29
CA ALA A 162 -9.15 25.05 -13.26
C ALA A 162 -9.08 25.68 -11.86
N PHE A 163 -7.89 26.14 -11.45
CA PHE A 163 -7.66 26.83 -10.17
C PHE A 163 -8.58 28.03 -9.95
N GLN A 164 -8.96 28.74 -11.02
CA GLN A 164 -9.84 29.91 -10.99
C GLN A 164 -11.26 29.63 -10.46
N ILE A 165 -11.67 28.36 -10.38
CA ILE A 165 -12.97 27.97 -9.82
C ILE A 165 -12.94 28.02 -8.28
N PHE A 166 -11.75 27.92 -7.69
CA PHE A 166 -11.56 27.96 -6.25
C PHE A 166 -11.30 29.40 -5.81
N ASP A 167 -12.23 29.97 -5.04
CA ASP A 167 -12.01 31.21 -4.29
C ASP A 167 -11.69 30.90 -2.82
N ALA A 168 -11.23 31.92 -2.09
CA ALA A 168 -10.83 31.76 -0.68
C ALA A 168 -11.98 31.24 0.22
N ALA A 169 -13.23 31.61 -0.05
CA ALA A 169 -14.39 31.19 0.74
C ALA A 169 -14.78 29.73 0.47
N ASN A 170 -14.47 29.22 -0.72
CA ASN A 170 -14.89 27.92 -1.21
C ASN A 170 -13.84 26.81 -0.98
N MET A 171 -12.62 27.16 -0.57
CA MET A 171 -11.54 26.21 -0.28
C MET A 171 -11.52 25.66 1.15
N GLU A 172 -12.28 26.26 2.07
CA GLU A 172 -12.19 25.94 3.51
C GLU A 172 -12.65 24.52 3.86
N ASN A 173 -13.53 23.90 3.07
CA ASN A 173 -14.09 22.60 3.42
C ASN A 173 -13.22 21.42 2.95
N LEU A 174 -12.35 21.65 1.96
CA LEU A 174 -11.60 20.58 1.31
C LEU A 174 -10.44 20.10 2.18
N GLN A 175 -10.51 18.85 2.62
CA GLN A 175 -9.52 18.21 3.50
C GLN A 175 -8.69 17.15 2.78
N SER A 176 -9.19 16.59 1.67
CA SER A 176 -8.46 15.61 0.87
C SER A 176 -8.65 15.87 -0.61
N LEU A 177 -7.54 15.91 -1.35
CA LEU A 177 -7.51 16.10 -2.80
C LEU A 177 -6.66 15.00 -3.43
N LYS A 178 -7.24 14.27 -4.39
CA LYS A 178 -6.53 13.28 -5.21
C LYS A 178 -6.72 13.63 -6.68
N LEU A 179 -5.62 13.82 -7.40
CA LEU A 179 -5.59 14.17 -8.81
C LEU A 179 -4.78 13.12 -9.58
N GLY A 180 -5.32 12.62 -10.70
CA GLY A 180 -4.70 11.58 -11.52
C GLY A 180 -4.72 11.91 -13.00
N SER A 181 -3.56 11.89 -13.68
CA SER A 181 -3.39 12.32 -15.09
C SER A 181 -4.01 13.69 -15.39
N ILE A 182 -3.57 14.70 -14.64
CA ILE A 182 -4.04 16.08 -14.73
C ILE A 182 -2.83 16.99 -14.86
N SER A 183 -2.98 18.10 -15.59
CA SER A 183 -1.99 19.17 -15.70
C SER A 183 -2.27 20.23 -14.63
N LEU A 184 -1.27 20.58 -13.82
CA LEU A 184 -1.38 21.59 -12.77
C LEU A 184 -0.45 22.77 -13.07
N LYS A 185 -1.05 23.96 -13.17
CA LYS A 185 -0.37 25.25 -13.26
C LYS A 185 -1.05 26.24 -12.32
N PRO A 186 -0.70 26.25 -11.02
CA PRO A 186 -1.28 27.18 -10.07
C PRO A 186 -0.97 28.63 -10.46
N PRO A 187 -1.92 29.58 -10.36
CA PRO A 187 -1.61 30.98 -10.58
C PRO A 187 -0.69 31.51 -9.48
N ALA A 188 0.10 32.56 -9.79
CA ALA A 188 1.09 33.09 -8.86
C ALA A 188 0.50 33.62 -7.53
N ASP A 189 -0.77 34.05 -7.55
CA ASP A 189 -1.51 34.55 -6.39
C ASP A 189 -2.35 33.46 -5.68
N PHE A 190 -2.16 32.18 -6.04
CA PHE A 190 -2.90 31.06 -5.48
C PHE A 190 -2.79 31.00 -3.96
N LYS A 191 -3.93 31.06 -3.27
CA LYS A 191 -4.02 31.14 -1.80
C LYS A 191 -3.92 29.79 -1.09
N GLY A 192 -3.69 28.71 -1.83
CA GLY A 192 -3.57 27.35 -1.29
C GLY A 192 -4.88 26.77 -0.77
N PHE A 193 -4.85 25.48 -0.49
CA PHE A 193 -5.94 24.77 0.18
C PHE A 193 -5.70 24.74 1.69
N GLN A 194 -6.18 25.76 2.41
CA GLN A 194 -5.80 26.05 3.80
C GLN A 194 -6.09 24.90 4.79
N ASN A 195 -7.17 24.14 4.58
CA ASN A 195 -7.58 23.02 5.43
C ASN A 195 -7.23 21.64 4.85
N LEU A 196 -6.43 21.60 3.77
CA LEU A 196 -6.06 20.37 3.11
C LEU A 196 -5.10 19.56 3.99
N LYS A 197 -5.53 18.36 4.37
CA LYS A 197 -4.76 17.41 5.17
C LYS A 197 -4.07 16.36 4.32
N ARG A 198 -4.65 16.01 3.17
CA ARG A 198 -4.10 14.96 2.30
C ARG A 198 -4.10 15.39 0.84
N LEU A 199 -2.93 15.37 0.22
CA LEU A 199 -2.76 15.58 -1.21
C LEU A 199 -2.17 14.33 -1.87
N LYS A 200 -2.77 13.87 -2.96
CA LYS A 200 -2.25 12.80 -3.80
C LYS A 200 -2.21 13.23 -5.26
N LEU A 201 -1.04 13.22 -5.86
CA LEU A 201 -0.79 13.56 -7.27
C LEU A 201 -0.30 12.30 -7.99
N LEU A 202 -1.06 11.79 -8.96
CA LEU A 202 -0.77 10.54 -9.68
C LEU A 202 -0.61 10.81 -11.18
N ASP A 203 0.58 10.59 -11.73
CA ASP A 203 0.91 10.89 -13.13
C ASP A 203 0.50 12.33 -13.50
N VAL A 204 0.75 13.27 -12.60
CA VAL A 204 0.37 14.67 -12.76
C VAL A 204 1.50 15.44 -13.44
N GLY A 205 1.13 16.25 -14.45
CA GLY A 205 2.03 17.20 -15.08
C GLY A 205 2.16 18.44 -14.21
N ILE A 206 3.22 18.51 -13.39
CA ILE A 206 3.52 19.64 -12.51
C ILE A 206 5.05 19.80 -12.38
N THR A 207 5.56 21.04 -12.48
CA THR A 207 6.98 21.34 -12.29
C THR A 207 7.32 21.51 -10.80
N ASP A 208 8.61 21.63 -10.49
CA ASP A 208 9.08 21.84 -9.12
C ASP A 208 8.54 23.18 -8.55
N GLU A 209 8.57 24.25 -9.35
CA GLU A 209 8.08 25.59 -8.98
C GLU A 209 6.56 25.59 -8.75
N ASP A 210 5.81 24.98 -9.66
CA ASP A 210 4.34 24.88 -9.55
C ASP A 210 3.94 24.05 -8.33
N LEU A 211 4.69 22.98 -8.01
CA LEU A 211 4.47 22.19 -6.81
C LEU A 211 4.72 23.03 -5.54
N GLN A 212 5.77 23.83 -5.51
CA GLN A 212 6.02 24.75 -4.39
C GLN A 212 4.92 25.79 -4.23
N LEU A 213 4.43 26.37 -5.33
CA LEU A 213 3.31 27.32 -5.30
C LEU A 213 2.04 26.66 -4.75
N LEU A 214 1.71 25.45 -5.23
CA LEU A 214 0.57 24.66 -4.76
C LEU A 214 0.63 24.39 -3.25
N LEU A 215 1.83 24.10 -2.75
CA LEU A 215 2.08 23.65 -1.38
C LEU A 215 2.30 24.81 -0.38
N SER A 216 2.71 25.98 -0.84
CA SER A 216 3.11 27.14 -0.03
C SER A 216 2.12 27.55 1.07
N ASN A 217 0.81 27.38 0.82
CA ASN A 217 -0.27 27.79 1.71
C ASN A 217 -1.11 26.60 2.23
N CYS A 218 -0.64 25.36 2.07
CA CYS A 218 -1.29 24.15 2.60
C CYS A 218 -0.85 23.86 4.05
N ASN A 219 -1.20 24.73 4.99
CA ASN A 219 -0.67 24.73 6.37
C ASN A 219 -1.12 23.53 7.23
N CYS A 220 -2.21 22.87 6.87
CA CYS A 220 -2.75 21.70 7.58
C CYS A 220 -2.34 20.36 6.97
N LEU A 221 -1.41 20.35 6.00
CA LEU A 221 -1.07 19.15 5.24
C LEU A 221 -0.37 18.12 6.13
N GLU A 222 -0.99 16.95 6.28
CA GLU A 222 -0.49 15.82 7.09
C GLU A 222 0.15 14.73 6.21
N PHE A 223 -0.34 14.57 4.97
CA PHE A 223 0.10 13.56 4.01
C PHE A 223 0.27 14.17 2.61
N LEU A 224 1.43 13.92 2.00
CA LEU A 224 1.74 14.23 0.61
C LEU A 224 2.12 12.95 -0.13
N GLY A 225 1.40 12.63 -1.20
CA GLY A 225 1.68 11.49 -2.06
C GLY A 225 1.94 11.92 -3.50
N ILE A 226 3.09 11.57 -4.05
CA ILE A 226 3.51 11.89 -5.41
C ILE A 226 3.82 10.57 -6.13
N TYR A 227 3.12 10.29 -7.22
CA TYR A 227 3.19 9.01 -7.92
C TYR A 227 3.42 9.28 -9.40
N CYS A 228 4.45 8.71 -10.00
CA CYS A 228 4.70 8.74 -11.45
C CYS A 228 4.75 10.15 -12.07
N CYS A 229 5.05 11.20 -11.29
CA CYS A 229 5.13 12.56 -11.81
C CYS A 229 6.47 12.76 -12.54
N LYS A 230 6.41 12.95 -13.86
CA LYS A 230 7.59 12.94 -14.74
C LYS A 230 8.34 14.26 -14.80
N LEU A 231 7.69 15.37 -14.45
CA LEU A 231 8.26 16.72 -14.54
C LEU A 231 8.94 17.16 -13.24
N ILE A 232 8.77 16.42 -12.14
CA ILE A 232 9.38 16.75 -10.86
C ILE A 232 10.84 16.29 -10.86
N THR A 233 11.76 17.20 -10.59
CA THR A 233 13.21 16.93 -10.56
C THR A 233 13.82 17.09 -9.18
N SER A 234 13.32 18.02 -8.36
CA SER A 234 13.72 18.23 -6.97
C SER A 234 12.50 18.44 -6.09
N LEU A 235 12.35 17.59 -5.06
CA LEU A 235 11.22 17.68 -4.14
C LEU A 235 11.62 18.39 -2.85
N ARG A 236 11.28 19.67 -2.75
CA ARG A 236 11.60 20.50 -1.58
C ARG A 236 10.42 20.64 -0.64
N THR A 237 10.47 19.95 0.50
CA THR A 237 9.41 19.97 1.52
C THR A 237 9.76 20.82 2.74
N THR A 238 10.91 21.49 2.74
CA THR A 238 11.44 22.31 3.84
C THR A 238 10.52 23.45 4.29
N HIS A 239 9.83 24.09 3.34
CA HIS A 239 8.90 25.20 3.59
C HIS A 239 7.53 24.78 4.14
N LEU A 240 7.21 23.47 4.11
CA LEU A 240 5.91 22.97 4.54
C LEU A 240 5.73 23.08 6.06
N SER A 241 4.48 23.12 6.48
CA SER A 241 4.09 23.04 7.88
C SER A 241 4.67 21.79 8.55
N THR A 242 5.09 21.91 9.81
CA THR A 242 5.55 20.78 10.65
C THR A 242 4.45 19.74 10.91
N GLN A 243 3.22 20.01 10.47
CA GLN A 243 2.12 19.05 10.45
C GLN A 243 2.31 17.93 9.43
N LEU A 244 3.16 18.10 8.40
CA LEU A 244 3.43 17.05 7.42
C LEU A 244 4.13 15.87 8.10
N LYS A 245 3.42 14.75 8.26
CA LYS A 245 3.94 13.55 8.93
C LYS A 245 4.36 12.46 7.96
N HIS A 246 3.72 12.39 6.80
CA HIS A 246 3.94 11.30 5.86
C HIS A 246 4.14 11.84 4.43
N LEU A 247 5.29 11.50 3.86
CA LEU A 247 5.64 11.70 2.45
C LEU A 247 5.73 10.33 1.76
N TYR A 248 4.95 10.16 0.69
CA TYR A 248 4.97 8.96 -0.15
C TYR A 248 5.36 9.33 -1.58
N VAL A 249 6.47 8.80 -2.07
CA VAL A 249 6.97 9.06 -3.43
C VAL A 249 7.10 7.74 -4.18
N TYR A 250 6.49 7.66 -5.35
CA TYR A 250 6.45 6.44 -6.15
C TYR A 250 6.85 6.72 -7.60
N GLU A 251 7.87 6.02 -8.08
CA GLU A 251 8.34 5.97 -9.47
C GLU A 251 8.33 7.33 -10.18
N CYS A 252 8.97 8.36 -9.61
CA CYS A 252 9.16 9.65 -10.28
C CYS A 252 10.50 9.61 -11.05
N PRO A 253 10.50 9.41 -12.38
CA PRO A 253 11.69 9.02 -13.13
C PRO A 253 12.76 10.11 -13.25
N CYS A 254 12.37 11.39 -13.14
CA CYS A 254 13.29 12.53 -13.26
C CYS A 254 13.70 13.11 -11.91
N LEU A 255 13.20 12.56 -10.79
CA LEU A 255 13.50 13.03 -9.45
C LEU A 255 14.94 12.68 -9.08
N LYS A 256 15.71 13.67 -8.64
CA LYS A 256 17.15 13.54 -8.32
C LYS A 256 17.45 13.71 -6.84
N GLU A 257 16.59 14.40 -6.09
CA GLU A 257 16.80 14.68 -4.68
C GLU A 257 15.48 14.95 -3.94
N ILE A 258 15.48 14.73 -2.63
CA ILE A 258 14.38 15.13 -1.74
C ILE A 258 14.97 15.92 -0.57
N GLU A 259 14.56 17.18 -0.44
CA GLU A 259 14.81 17.96 0.78
C GLU A 259 13.64 17.75 1.75
N LEU A 260 13.92 17.14 2.89
CA LEU A 260 12.88 16.71 3.83
C LEU A 260 12.34 17.88 4.68
N ASN A 261 11.11 17.72 5.18
CA ASN A 261 10.49 18.64 6.13
C ASN A 261 10.89 18.28 7.57
N SER A 262 11.08 19.27 8.45
CA SER A 262 11.48 19.04 9.84
C SER A 262 10.40 18.35 10.69
N GLY A 263 9.13 18.37 10.27
CA GLY A 263 8.02 17.67 10.93
C GLY A 263 7.78 16.24 10.47
N LEU A 264 8.49 15.77 9.43
CA LEU A 264 8.25 14.50 8.75
C LEU A 264 8.69 13.31 9.62
N THR A 265 7.78 12.37 9.86
CA THR A 265 8.06 11.16 10.66
C THR A 265 8.18 9.91 9.80
N THR A 266 7.49 9.88 8.66
CA THR A 266 7.45 8.73 7.75
C THR A 266 7.75 9.13 6.32
N LEU A 267 8.74 8.47 5.72
CA LEU A 267 9.05 8.54 4.29
C LEU A 267 8.90 7.15 3.67
N GLU A 268 8.04 7.02 2.67
CA GLU A 268 7.95 5.85 1.81
C GLU A 268 8.39 6.25 0.40
N TYR A 269 9.50 5.69 -0.05
CA TYR A 269 10.12 6.02 -1.33
C TYR A 269 10.25 4.77 -2.21
N ILE A 270 9.75 4.83 -3.44
CA ILE A 270 9.89 3.77 -4.43
C ILE A 270 10.46 4.38 -5.71
N GLY A 271 11.66 3.99 -6.12
CA GLY A 271 12.35 4.63 -7.26
C GLY A 271 13.85 4.33 -7.28
N PRO A 272 14.60 4.97 -8.20
CA PRO A 272 16.06 4.97 -8.18
C PRO A 272 16.60 5.53 -6.86
N LEU A 273 17.77 5.09 -6.41
CA LEU A 273 18.34 5.67 -5.20
C LEU A 273 18.67 7.16 -5.44
N ILE A 274 18.21 8.03 -4.54
CA ILE A 274 18.48 9.47 -4.59
C ILE A 274 18.93 9.97 -3.23
N PRO A 275 19.80 11.00 -3.18
CA PRO A 275 20.15 11.66 -1.94
C PRO A 275 18.91 12.19 -1.21
N LEU A 276 18.80 11.83 0.07
CA LEU A 276 17.88 12.47 1.00
C LEU A 276 18.64 13.63 1.67
N ALA A 277 18.32 14.87 1.34
CA ALA A 277 18.90 16.03 1.99
C ALA A 277 18.08 16.34 3.25
N PRO A 278 18.67 16.25 4.46
CA PRO A 278 17.92 16.49 5.68
C PRO A 278 17.72 18.00 5.89
N PRO A 279 16.56 18.45 6.39
CA PRO A 279 16.47 19.74 7.06
C PRO A 279 17.26 19.62 8.35
N GLY A 280 17.85 20.71 8.84
CA GLY A 280 18.70 20.72 10.03
C GLY A 280 18.07 20.24 11.36
N ILE A 281 16.87 19.64 11.35
CA ILE A 281 16.19 19.06 12.52
C ILE A 281 15.67 17.64 12.17
N TYR A 282 16.40 16.62 12.63
CA TYR A 282 16.22 15.21 12.29
C TYR A 282 15.08 14.54 13.08
N VAL A 283 13.81 14.70 12.67
CA VAL A 283 12.63 14.06 13.32
C VAL A 283 12.17 12.78 12.60
N LEU A 284 12.73 12.46 11.44
CA LEU A 284 12.33 11.28 10.67
C LEU A 284 12.74 9.98 11.40
N THR A 285 11.73 9.23 11.86
CA THR A 285 11.94 7.96 12.58
C THR A 285 11.70 6.74 11.70
N ASN A 286 10.87 6.85 10.67
CA ASN A 286 10.43 5.72 9.86
C ASN A 286 10.75 5.95 8.39
N LEU A 287 11.56 5.07 7.81
CA LEU A 287 11.96 5.12 6.40
C LEU A 287 11.69 3.77 5.74
N ARG A 288 10.95 3.80 4.63
CA ARG A 288 10.79 2.67 3.73
C ARG A 288 11.31 3.04 2.36
N ILE A 289 12.28 2.29 1.86
CA ILE A 289 12.85 2.44 0.53
C ILE A 289 12.59 1.16 -0.25
N LYS A 290 12.03 1.29 -1.45
CA LYS A 290 11.95 0.23 -2.45
C LYS A 290 12.76 0.63 -3.68
N SER A 291 13.94 0.04 -3.82
CA SER A 291 14.87 0.34 -4.93
C SER A 291 14.84 -0.74 -6.01
N TRP A 292 15.11 -0.30 -7.24
CA TRP A 292 15.24 -1.16 -8.42
C TRP A 292 16.69 -1.66 -8.62
N ASP A 293 17.69 -0.94 -8.10
CA ASP A 293 19.11 -1.22 -8.30
C ASP A 293 19.87 -1.21 -6.96
N ILE A 294 20.73 -2.19 -6.72
CA ILE A 294 21.10 -2.64 -5.37
C ILE A 294 22.53 -2.34 -4.93
N SER A 295 23.55 -2.37 -5.79
CA SER A 295 24.93 -2.21 -5.32
C SER A 295 25.12 -0.87 -4.61
N ASP A 296 24.62 0.19 -5.23
CA ASP A 296 24.73 1.55 -4.72
C ASP A 296 23.80 1.77 -3.51
N SER A 297 22.67 1.05 -3.47
CA SER A 297 21.68 1.14 -2.39
C SER A 297 22.22 0.62 -1.07
N LEU A 298 22.82 -0.58 -1.02
CA LEU A 298 23.33 -1.13 0.24
C LEU A 298 24.53 -0.33 0.75
N GLN A 299 25.45 0.08 -0.14
CA GLN A 299 26.57 0.93 0.23
C GLN A 299 26.06 2.24 0.85
N TYR A 300 25.23 3.01 0.12
CA TYR A 300 24.66 4.26 0.60
C TYR A 300 23.94 4.12 1.95
N ILE A 301 23.14 3.06 2.11
CA ILE A 301 22.37 2.80 3.33
C ILE A 301 23.27 2.55 4.54
N PHE A 302 24.41 1.88 4.36
CA PHE A 302 25.33 1.59 5.47
C PHE A 302 26.47 2.60 5.62
N THR A 303 26.64 3.54 4.68
CA THR A 303 27.67 4.58 4.75
C THR A 303 27.10 5.98 4.98
N GLU A 304 26.17 6.45 4.16
CA GLU A 304 25.73 7.85 4.17
C GLU A 304 24.46 8.06 4.98
N LEU A 305 23.49 7.17 4.82
CA LEU A 305 22.18 7.27 5.45
C LEU A 305 22.22 7.38 7.00
N PRO A 306 23.10 6.69 7.74
CA PRO A 306 23.18 6.85 9.20
C PRO A 306 23.57 8.26 9.62
N SER A 307 24.37 8.95 8.81
CA SER A 307 24.77 10.35 9.05
C SER A 307 23.67 11.33 8.63
N THR A 308 22.97 11.01 7.55
CA THR A 308 21.85 11.80 7.02
C THR A 308 20.64 11.76 7.95
N LEU A 309 20.34 10.59 8.53
CA LEU A 309 19.16 10.32 9.35
C LEU A 309 19.56 9.68 10.69
N PRO A 310 20.25 10.42 11.57
CA PRO A 310 20.80 9.86 12.80
C PRO A 310 19.71 9.32 13.73
N ARG A 311 18.51 9.89 13.75
CA ARG A 311 17.40 9.49 14.65
C ARG A 311 16.47 8.41 14.08
N LEU A 312 16.88 7.75 13.00
CA LEU A 312 16.05 6.71 12.37
C LEU A 312 15.82 5.54 13.33
N GLU A 313 14.56 5.21 13.61
CA GLU A 313 14.17 4.11 14.50
C GLU A 313 13.75 2.84 13.74
N MET A 314 13.15 3.01 12.55
CA MET A 314 12.70 1.93 11.70
C MET A 314 13.13 2.14 10.24
N LEU A 315 13.85 1.15 9.70
CA LEU A 315 14.27 1.11 8.31
C LEU A 315 13.69 -0.14 7.64
N THR A 316 12.92 0.04 6.58
CA THR A 316 12.51 -1.04 5.66
C THR A 316 13.16 -0.84 4.32
N LEU A 317 13.99 -1.78 3.89
CA LEU A 317 14.60 -1.79 2.57
C LEU A 317 14.03 -2.95 1.76
N GLN A 318 13.41 -2.65 0.63
CA GLN A 318 12.97 -3.63 -0.34
C GLN A 318 13.78 -3.49 -1.64
N CYS A 319 14.35 -4.60 -2.09
CA CYS A 319 15.19 -4.61 -3.28
C CYS A 319 14.90 -5.83 -4.17
N ARG A 320 14.68 -5.59 -5.46
CA ARG A 320 14.15 -6.61 -6.38
C ARG A 320 15.19 -7.46 -7.11
N GLU A 321 16.38 -6.94 -7.39
CA GLU A 321 17.43 -7.66 -8.16
C GLU A 321 18.85 -7.39 -7.64
N LEU A 322 19.45 -8.32 -6.88
CA LEU A 322 20.81 -8.18 -6.34
C LEU A 322 21.82 -8.89 -7.22
N GLU A 323 22.67 -8.13 -7.90
CA GLU A 323 23.71 -8.67 -8.79
C GLU A 323 25.09 -8.76 -8.12
N ARG A 324 25.48 -7.78 -7.30
CA ARG A 324 26.74 -7.76 -6.53
C ARG A 324 26.56 -7.07 -5.19
N ILE A 325 27.13 -7.64 -4.12
CA ILE A 325 27.18 -7.03 -2.79
C ILE A 325 28.57 -6.42 -2.60
N THR A 326 28.62 -5.12 -2.33
CA THR A 326 29.79 -4.46 -1.75
C THR A 326 29.32 -3.81 -0.46
N LEU A 327 29.49 -4.50 0.67
CA LEU A 327 29.24 -3.91 1.97
C LEU A 327 30.49 -3.14 2.43
N PRO A 328 30.34 -1.98 3.09
CA PRO A 328 31.48 -1.21 3.55
C PRO A 328 32.24 -1.96 4.65
N ASP A 329 33.58 -1.92 4.62
CA ASP A 329 34.45 -2.55 5.63
C ASP A 329 34.17 -2.04 7.06
N LYS A 330 33.68 -0.79 7.18
CA LYS A 330 33.27 -0.16 8.43
C LYS A 330 31.98 0.64 8.21
N PRO A 331 30.79 0.07 8.46
CA PRO A 331 29.54 0.80 8.33
C PRO A 331 29.46 1.93 9.36
N ILE A 332 28.83 3.05 8.99
CA ILE A 332 28.46 4.07 9.97
C ILE A 332 27.31 3.53 10.81
N LYS A 333 27.38 3.73 12.13
CA LYS A 333 26.44 3.14 13.07
C LYS A 333 25.12 3.91 13.11
N PHE A 334 24.03 3.21 12.89
CA PHE A 334 22.68 3.63 13.27
C PHE A 334 22.50 3.50 14.79
N ILE A 335 22.77 4.58 15.52
CA ILE A 335 22.73 4.57 16.99
C ILE A 335 21.32 4.65 17.59
N TYR A 336 20.26 4.85 16.79
CA TYR A 336 18.86 4.86 17.26
C TYR A 336 17.96 3.82 16.58
N LEU A 337 18.49 3.03 15.63
CA LEU A 337 17.69 2.08 14.87
C LEU A 337 17.31 0.89 15.74
N LYS A 338 16.00 0.73 15.97
CA LYS A 338 15.41 -0.35 16.78
C LYS A 338 14.87 -1.48 15.90
N HIS A 339 14.46 -1.17 14.67
CA HIS A 339 13.88 -2.16 13.76
C HIS A 339 14.47 -2.03 12.35
N LEU A 340 15.12 -3.09 11.88
CA LEU A 340 15.55 -3.23 10.50
C LEU A 340 14.76 -4.35 9.80
N ARG A 341 14.15 -4.02 8.65
CA ARG A 341 13.51 -4.99 7.75
C ARG A 341 14.15 -4.94 6.38
N LEU A 342 14.75 -6.05 5.96
CA LEU A 342 15.35 -6.23 4.64
C LEU A 342 14.51 -7.23 3.85
N GLU A 343 14.07 -6.84 2.66
CA GLU A 343 13.33 -7.66 1.70
C GLU A 343 14.12 -7.73 0.38
N LEU A 344 14.94 -8.77 0.24
CA LEU A 344 15.96 -8.86 -0.80
C LEU A 344 15.64 -9.98 -1.79
N ALA A 345 15.70 -9.68 -3.08
CA ALA A 345 15.58 -10.66 -4.15
C ALA A 345 16.87 -10.77 -4.97
N PHE A 346 17.35 -11.99 -5.14
CA PHE A 346 18.60 -12.38 -5.77
C PHE A 346 18.28 -13.09 -7.10
N SER A 347 18.33 -12.36 -8.22
CA SER A 347 17.76 -12.79 -9.52
C SER A 347 18.73 -12.80 -10.71
N GLY A 348 20.03 -12.57 -10.48
CA GLY A 348 21.04 -12.48 -11.54
C GLY A 348 21.24 -13.77 -12.37
N PRO A 349 21.60 -13.66 -13.67
CA PRO A 349 21.82 -14.80 -14.58
C PRO A 349 23.20 -15.46 -14.46
N ARG A 350 24.14 -14.88 -13.70
CA ARG A 350 25.49 -15.40 -13.48
C ARG A 350 25.60 -16.01 -12.09
N LYS A 351 26.47 -17.02 -11.96
CA LYS A 351 26.86 -17.68 -10.70
C LYS A 351 27.06 -16.60 -9.62
N TRP A 352 26.20 -16.60 -8.60
CA TRP A 352 26.19 -15.58 -7.55
C TRP A 352 27.51 -15.57 -6.77
N ASP A 353 28.11 -14.39 -6.62
CA ASP A 353 29.21 -14.11 -5.67
C ASP A 353 28.71 -13.47 -4.36
N ALA A 354 27.41 -13.24 -4.23
CA ALA A 354 26.79 -12.61 -3.05
C ALA A 354 26.73 -13.61 -1.89
N ASP A 355 27.58 -13.41 -0.88
CA ASP A 355 27.62 -14.25 0.30
C ASP A 355 26.66 -13.73 1.37
N ILE A 356 25.64 -14.52 1.72
CA ILE A 356 24.65 -14.09 2.71
C ILE A 356 25.29 -13.82 4.08
N LEU A 357 26.44 -14.43 4.38
CA LEU A 357 27.18 -14.18 5.62
C LEU A 357 27.66 -12.72 5.76
N ASP A 358 27.86 -12.01 4.65
CA ASP A 358 28.34 -10.63 4.67
C ASP A 358 27.37 -9.67 5.38
N PHE A 359 26.07 -10.00 5.43
CA PHE A 359 25.06 -9.25 6.19
C PHE A 359 25.22 -9.36 7.71
N SER A 360 26.19 -10.12 8.21
CA SER A 360 26.57 -10.11 9.63
C SER A 360 26.97 -8.72 10.13
N CYS A 361 27.48 -7.85 9.24
CA CYS A 361 27.83 -6.46 9.57
C CYS A 361 26.63 -5.63 10.09
N ILE A 362 25.39 -6.05 9.82
CA ILE A 362 24.17 -5.39 10.33
C ILE A 362 24.19 -5.28 11.86
N LEU A 363 24.68 -6.32 12.55
CA LEU A 363 24.75 -6.33 14.01
C LEU A 363 25.69 -5.22 14.53
N GLU A 364 26.74 -4.90 13.77
CA GLU A 364 27.67 -3.82 14.10
C GLU A 364 27.13 -2.45 13.67
N ALA A 365 26.45 -2.40 12.52
CA ALA A 365 25.86 -1.20 11.96
C ALA A 365 24.68 -0.68 12.81
N ALA A 366 23.95 -1.56 13.52
CA ALA A 366 22.77 -1.18 14.31
C ALA A 366 22.83 -1.74 15.74
N PRO A 367 23.71 -1.24 16.61
CA PRO A 367 24.01 -1.85 17.92
C PRO A 367 22.86 -1.82 18.95
N LEU A 368 21.85 -0.97 18.74
CA LEU A 368 20.65 -0.87 19.58
C LEU A 368 19.43 -1.56 18.97
N MET A 369 19.61 -2.32 17.89
CA MET A 369 18.50 -2.97 17.18
C MET A 369 17.80 -3.99 18.08
N GLU A 370 16.48 -3.88 18.18
CA GLU A 370 15.63 -4.79 18.96
C GLU A 370 14.97 -5.87 18.09
N LYS A 371 14.71 -5.56 16.82
CA LYS A 371 14.06 -6.46 15.87
C LYS A 371 14.76 -6.45 14.51
N LEU A 372 15.09 -7.65 14.02
CA LEU A 372 15.63 -7.87 12.68
C LEU A 372 14.67 -8.74 11.86
N GLU A 373 14.26 -8.24 10.70
CA GLU A 373 13.50 -9.00 9.72
C GLU A 373 14.32 -9.14 8.43
N PHE A 374 14.73 -10.35 8.10
CA PHE A 374 15.61 -10.65 6.97
C PHE A 374 14.91 -11.61 6.00
N HIS A 375 14.24 -11.05 5.01
CA HIS A 375 13.40 -11.77 4.06
C HIS A 375 14.10 -11.85 2.70
N MET A 376 14.32 -13.07 2.22
CA MET A 376 15.09 -13.32 1.00
C MET A 376 14.28 -14.06 -0.05
N TRP A 377 14.57 -13.79 -1.32
CA TRP A 377 14.15 -14.60 -2.45
C TRP A 377 15.36 -14.92 -3.33
N MET A 378 15.64 -16.18 -3.60
CA MET A 378 16.80 -16.57 -4.41
C MET A 378 16.33 -17.44 -5.57
N ASN A 379 16.92 -17.24 -6.75
CA ASN A 379 16.68 -18.13 -7.89
C ASN A 379 17.51 -19.42 -7.72
N CYS A 380 16.94 -20.39 -7.02
CA CYS A 380 17.61 -21.60 -6.56
C CYS A 380 17.79 -22.70 -7.62
N ARG A 381 18.12 -22.38 -8.89
CA ARG A 381 18.34 -23.43 -9.93
C ARG A 381 19.48 -24.40 -9.56
N ASP A 382 20.54 -23.88 -8.96
CA ASP A 382 21.71 -24.65 -8.50
C ASP A 382 21.68 -24.87 -6.97
N HIS A 383 20.49 -25.06 -6.39
CA HIS A 383 20.33 -25.22 -4.95
C HIS A 383 21.16 -26.37 -4.39
N LEU A 384 21.99 -26.07 -3.39
CA LEU A 384 22.72 -27.08 -2.63
C LEU A 384 22.45 -26.90 -1.13
N ARG A 385 21.45 -27.62 -0.62
CA ARG A 385 21.20 -27.70 0.83
C ARG A 385 22.47 -28.08 1.58
N TYR A 386 22.72 -27.45 2.72
CA TYR A 386 23.93 -27.71 3.48
C TYR A 386 24.00 -29.17 3.98
N ARG A 387 25.17 -29.78 3.76
CA ARG A 387 25.55 -31.10 4.29
C ARG A 387 26.95 -30.99 4.86
N LYS A 388 27.29 -31.81 5.86
CA LYS A 388 28.65 -31.85 6.45
C LYS A 388 29.77 -32.04 5.40
N ALA A 389 29.47 -32.71 4.27
CA ALA A 389 30.39 -32.89 3.15
C ALA A 389 30.76 -31.57 2.43
N HIS A 390 29.97 -30.50 2.57
CA HIS A 390 30.23 -29.18 1.98
C HIS A 390 31.21 -28.33 2.84
N GLY A 391 31.95 -28.98 3.73
CA GLY A 391 32.92 -28.37 4.63
C GLY A 391 32.31 -27.82 5.93
N LYS A 392 33.19 -27.35 6.81
CA LYS A 392 32.83 -26.71 8.08
C LYS A 392 32.15 -25.36 7.82
N LEU A 393 31.25 -24.98 8.73
CA LEU A 393 30.65 -23.65 8.76
C LEU A 393 31.71 -22.64 9.18
N ARG A 394 31.79 -21.52 8.46
CA ARG A 394 32.62 -20.37 8.82
C ARG A 394 32.14 -19.79 10.13
N THR A 395 33.10 -19.33 10.92
CA THR A 395 32.85 -18.73 12.22
C THR A 395 33.50 -17.36 12.22
N LEU A 396 32.69 -16.31 12.15
CA LEU A 396 33.16 -14.94 12.30
C LEU A 396 33.57 -14.66 13.77
N PRO A 397 34.35 -13.60 14.02
CA PRO A 397 34.66 -13.16 15.38
C PRO A 397 33.39 -12.96 16.24
N PRO A 398 33.49 -13.12 17.57
CA PRO A 398 32.39 -12.74 18.47
C PRO A 398 32.06 -11.26 18.34
N CYS A 399 30.78 -10.95 18.19
CA CYS A 399 30.22 -9.60 18.10
C CYS A 399 28.95 -9.54 18.95
N PRO A 400 29.06 -9.48 20.29
CA PRO A 400 27.89 -9.56 21.16
C PRO A 400 26.90 -8.43 20.91
N HIS A 401 25.64 -8.79 20.69
CA HIS A 401 24.55 -7.86 20.46
C HIS A 401 23.56 -7.91 21.64
N TYR A 402 23.48 -6.82 22.40
CA TYR A 402 22.79 -6.80 23.70
C TYR A 402 21.32 -6.37 23.65
N HIS A 403 20.81 -5.92 22.50
CA HIS A 403 19.44 -5.41 22.38
C HIS A 403 18.51 -6.26 21.51
N LEU A 404 19.05 -7.18 20.70
CA LEU A 404 18.27 -7.91 19.68
C LEU A 404 17.42 -8.97 20.37
N LYS A 405 16.10 -8.77 20.35
CA LYS A 405 15.08 -9.62 20.98
C LYS A 405 14.41 -10.54 19.98
N GLU A 406 14.14 -10.04 18.77
CA GLU A 406 13.38 -10.76 17.76
C GLU A 406 14.12 -10.81 16.42
N VAL A 407 14.19 -12.00 15.83
CA VAL A 407 14.74 -12.22 14.50
C VAL A 407 13.74 -13.03 13.66
N ASN A 408 13.39 -12.54 12.48
CA ASN A 408 12.57 -13.27 11.53
C ASN A 408 13.34 -13.44 10.22
N ILE A 409 13.62 -14.68 9.82
CA ILE A 409 14.29 -15.00 8.56
C ILE A 409 13.30 -15.77 7.68
N ALA A 410 12.93 -15.19 6.54
CA ALA A 410 12.09 -15.87 5.55
C ALA A 410 12.85 -16.12 4.25
N GLY A 411 12.49 -17.17 3.52
CA GLY A 411 13.25 -17.64 2.35
C GLY A 411 14.56 -18.33 2.76
N PHE A 412 14.55 -19.03 3.90
CA PHE A 412 15.67 -19.84 4.34
C PHE A 412 15.69 -21.18 3.60
N TYR A 413 16.45 -21.28 2.52
CA TYR A 413 16.56 -22.50 1.72
C TYR A 413 17.55 -23.51 2.32
N GLY A 414 18.29 -23.14 3.36
CA GLY A 414 19.26 -24.02 4.02
C GLY A 414 20.59 -24.11 3.28
N GLN A 415 20.97 -23.06 2.54
CA GLN A 415 22.32 -22.92 2.00
C GLN A 415 23.34 -22.67 3.11
N LYS A 416 24.62 -22.88 2.78
CA LYS A 416 25.72 -22.87 3.76
C LYS A 416 25.88 -21.49 4.41
N ASP A 417 25.94 -20.45 3.61
CA ASP A 417 26.04 -19.04 4.01
C ASP A 417 24.81 -18.54 4.80
N GLN A 418 23.59 -18.91 4.38
CA GLN A 418 22.37 -18.63 5.13
C GLN A 418 22.43 -19.23 6.54
N LEU A 419 22.89 -20.48 6.64
CA LEU A 419 23.05 -21.17 7.92
C LEU A 419 24.16 -20.54 8.78
N GLU A 420 25.27 -20.13 8.16
CA GLU A 420 26.36 -19.41 8.83
C GLU A 420 25.89 -18.08 9.42
N LEU A 421 25.13 -17.29 8.67
CA LEU A 421 24.54 -16.03 9.15
C LEU A 421 23.59 -16.29 10.33
N ALA A 422 22.67 -17.26 10.20
CA ALA A 422 21.72 -17.59 11.25
C ALA A 422 22.42 -18.06 12.53
N HIS A 423 23.46 -18.89 12.42
CA HIS A 423 24.29 -19.28 13.57
C HIS A 423 25.03 -18.09 14.18
N HIS A 424 25.58 -17.21 13.34
CA HIS A 424 26.28 -16.02 13.81
C HIS A 424 25.35 -15.13 14.63
N ILE A 425 24.14 -14.86 14.15
CA ILE A 425 23.13 -14.08 14.89
C ILE A 425 22.75 -14.80 16.19
N LEU A 426 22.37 -16.08 16.12
CA LEU A 426 21.95 -16.87 17.29
C LEU A 426 23.01 -16.89 18.41
N ARG A 427 24.29 -17.02 18.04
CA ARG A 427 25.41 -17.06 19.00
C ARG A 427 25.67 -15.71 19.64
N ASN A 428 25.50 -14.62 18.90
CA ASN A 428 25.94 -13.30 19.32
C ASN A 428 24.82 -12.47 19.97
N SER A 429 23.56 -12.76 19.72
CA SER A 429 22.43 -12.02 20.32
C SER A 429 22.18 -12.48 21.75
N VAL A 430 22.58 -11.68 22.74
CA VAL A 430 22.60 -12.07 24.17
C VAL A 430 21.19 -12.17 24.77
N VAL A 431 20.29 -11.26 24.40
CA VAL A 431 18.92 -11.14 24.95
C VAL A 431 17.84 -11.66 24.00
N LEU A 432 18.23 -12.45 23.00
CA LEU A 432 17.33 -12.99 21.97
C LEU A 432 16.19 -13.79 22.64
N GLN A 433 14.95 -13.45 22.29
CA GLN A 433 13.72 -14.06 22.81
C GLN A 433 13.10 -14.99 21.77
N ALA A 434 13.15 -14.61 20.49
CA ALA A 434 12.63 -15.42 19.40
C ALA A 434 13.46 -15.25 18.12
N MET A 435 13.74 -16.37 17.46
CA MET A 435 14.31 -16.45 16.12
C MET A 435 13.44 -17.37 15.26
N ASN A 436 12.58 -16.75 14.44
CA ASN A 436 11.69 -17.47 13.55
C ASN A 436 12.36 -17.69 12.20
N ILE A 437 12.41 -18.95 11.76
CA ILE A 437 12.96 -19.36 10.47
C ILE A 437 11.83 -19.93 9.61
N ASP A 438 11.51 -19.24 8.52
CA ASP A 438 10.57 -19.71 7.51
C ASP A 438 11.30 -20.03 6.19
N PRO A 439 11.24 -21.27 5.71
CA PRO A 439 11.80 -21.60 4.41
C PRO A 439 11.07 -20.92 3.24
N ARG A 440 9.82 -20.51 3.42
CA ARG A 440 9.02 -19.85 2.40
C ARG A 440 9.42 -18.37 2.32
N PRO A 441 9.72 -17.83 1.13
CA PRO A 441 10.03 -16.41 0.98
C PRO A 441 8.80 -15.57 1.35
N ILE A 442 9.03 -14.40 1.96
CA ILE A 442 7.95 -13.41 2.15
C ILE A 442 8.10 -12.28 1.13
N ALA A 443 9.30 -11.91 0.69
CA ALA A 443 9.52 -11.01 -0.44
C ALA A 443 9.58 -11.87 -1.71
N ALA A 444 8.89 -11.53 -2.79
CA ALA A 444 9.01 -12.28 -4.04
C ALA A 444 9.27 -11.37 -5.24
N CYS A 445 10.19 -11.80 -6.10
CA CYS A 445 10.38 -11.27 -7.45
C CYS A 445 9.23 -11.77 -8.37
N ASP A 446 9.05 -11.14 -9.54
CA ASP A 446 7.97 -11.37 -10.53
C ASP A 446 7.50 -12.86 -10.60
N ARG A 447 6.18 -13.08 -10.74
CA ARG A 447 5.56 -14.41 -10.85
C ARG A 447 6.21 -15.30 -11.90
N SER A 448 6.70 -14.69 -12.99
CA SER A 448 7.45 -15.37 -14.06
C SER A 448 8.70 -16.10 -13.54
N ARG A 449 9.38 -15.54 -12.54
CA ARG A 449 10.58 -16.11 -11.91
C ARG A 449 10.26 -17.11 -10.80
N MET A 450 9.09 -17.03 -10.17
CA MET A 450 8.63 -18.04 -9.20
C MET A 450 8.27 -19.38 -9.84
N ALA A 451 8.01 -19.44 -11.15
CA ALA A 451 7.81 -20.71 -11.86
C ALA A 451 9.05 -21.63 -11.85
N ILE A 452 10.21 -21.07 -11.49
CA ILE A 452 11.51 -21.77 -11.40
C ILE A 452 11.77 -22.31 -9.98
N LEU A 453 11.01 -21.87 -8.97
CA LEU A 453 11.19 -22.36 -7.59
C LEU A 453 10.69 -23.80 -7.47
N GLU A 454 11.60 -24.69 -7.13
CA GLU A 454 11.23 -26.02 -6.67
C GLU A 454 10.72 -25.90 -5.24
N ALA A 455 9.43 -26.14 -5.01
CA ALA A 455 8.83 -26.11 -3.68
C ALA A 455 9.53 -27.07 -2.69
N PHE A 456 10.27 -28.06 -3.20
CA PHE A 456 11.15 -28.93 -2.41
C PHE A 456 12.29 -28.18 -1.70
N ASN A 457 12.74 -27.03 -2.20
CA ASN A 457 13.75 -26.22 -1.51
C ASN A 457 13.27 -25.72 -0.15
N PHE A 458 11.95 -25.52 0.03
CA PHE A 458 11.38 -25.16 1.32
C PHE A 458 11.52 -26.31 2.34
N VAL A 459 11.35 -27.55 1.89
CA VAL A 459 11.53 -28.75 2.72
C VAL A 459 13.00 -28.89 3.14
N ASP A 460 13.92 -28.63 2.22
CA ASP A 460 15.35 -28.66 2.50
C ASP A 460 15.76 -27.59 3.51
N GLY A 461 15.25 -26.37 3.35
CA GLY A 461 15.41 -25.28 4.32
C GLY A 461 14.94 -25.67 5.72
N SER A 462 13.71 -26.22 5.83
CA SER A 462 13.15 -26.66 7.11
C SER A 462 14.04 -27.73 7.76
N LYS A 463 14.45 -28.76 6.99
CA LYS A 463 15.32 -29.84 7.48
C LYS A 463 16.67 -29.35 7.94
N VAL A 464 17.30 -28.43 7.20
CA VAL A 464 18.61 -27.86 7.56
C VAL A 464 18.48 -27.05 8.85
N ALA A 465 17.48 -26.17 8.95
CA ALA A 465 17.25 -25.36 10.15
C ALA A 465 17.01 -26.23 11.39
N MET A 466 16.11 -27.22 11.31
CA MET A 466 15.86 -28.15 12.42
C MET A 466 17.10 -28.98 12.79
N LYS A 467 17.87 -29.43 11.79
CA LYS A 467 19.03 -30.31 12.04
C LYS A 467 20.23 -29.58 12.62
N TYR A 468 20.49 -28.34 12.22
CA TYR A 468 21.73 -27.64 12.59
C TYR A 468 21.46 -26.44 13.50
N LEU A 469 20.46 -25.61 13.21
CA LEU A 469 20.19 -24.40 13.97
C LEU A 469 19.51 -24.72 15.31
N CYS A 470 18.44 -25.52 15.32
CA CYS A 470 17.78 -25.93 16.57
C CYS A 470 18.72 -26.74 17.49
N LYS A 471 19.69 -27.47 16.93
CA LYS A 471 20.69 -28.20 17.74
C LYS A 471 21.71 -27.28 18.41
N ALA A 472 21.99 -26.12 17.82
CA ALA A 472 22.86 -25.12 18.41
C ALA A 472 22.11 -24.16 19.34
N ASP A 473 20.78 -24.23 19.38
CA ASP A 473 19.95 -23.42 20.23
C ASP A 473 19.88 -24.00 21.65
N HIS A 474 20.70 -23.45 22.53
CA HIS A 474 20.69 -23.81 23.95
C HIS A 474 19.66 -23.03 24.77
N ARG A 475 18.97 -22.05 24.18
CA ARG A 475 18.03 -21.15 24.85
C ARG A 475 16.56 -21.42 24.49
N ASN A 476 16.31 -22.33 23.54
CA ASN A 476 14.98 -22.68 23.04
C ASN A 476 14.22 -21.46 22.50
N VAL A 477 14.92 -20.62 21.73
CA VAL A 477 14.43 -19.39 21.11
C VAL A 477 14.23 -19.54 19.60
N VAL A 478 14.72 -20.62 18.99
CA VAL A 478 14.61 -20.87 17.55
C VAL A 478 13.33 -21.63 17.24
N HIS A 479 12.48 -21.01 16.43
CA HIS A 479 11.24 -21.61 15.92
C HIS A 479 11.33 -21.76 14.41
N VAL A 480 11.13 -22.98 13.91
CA VAL A 480 11.23 -23.27 12.47
C VAL A 480 9.85 -23.65 11.95
N SER A 481 9.41 -22.99 10.87
CA SER A 481 8.23 -23.41 10.12
C SER A 481 8.45 -24.80 9.52
N ASP A 482 7.65 -25.77 9.95
CA ASP A 482 7.67 -27.11 9.36
C ASP A 482 7.07 -27.06 7.96
N VAL A 483 7.84 -27.53 6.98
CA VAL A 483 7.40 -27.68 5.59
C VAL A 483 7.72 -29.11 5.20
N SER A 484 6.68 -29.94 5.17
CA SER A 484 6.80 -31.34 4.83
C SER A 484 6.75 -31.55 3.32
N ARG A 485 7.19 -32.73 2.88
CA ARG A 485 7.09 -33.11 1.47
C ARG A 485 5.64 -33.09 0.97
N LYS A 486 4.68 -33.44 1.84
CA LYS A 486 3.25 -33.48 1.49
C LYS A 486 2.68 -32.09 1.23
N ASP A 487 3.24 -31.06 1.85
CA ASP A 487 2.77 -29.67 1.72
C ASP A 487 3.17 -29.03 0.37
N VAL A 488 4.22 -29.58 -0.26
CA VAL A 488 4.82 -29.04 -1.49
C VAL A 488 4.58 -29.93 -2.71
N GLU A 489 4.15 -31.17 -2.51
CA GLU A 489 3.90 -32.13 -3.57
C GLU A 489 2.69 -31.70 -4.40
N ASN A 490 2.87 -31.58 -5.72
CA ASN A 490 1.85 -31.11 -6.68
C ASN A 490 1.33 -29.68 -6.44
N VAL A 491 1.94 -28.89 -5.55
CA VAL A 491 1.59 -27.48 -5.33
C VAL A 491 2.67 -26.59 -5.94
N PRO A 492 2.34 -25.71 -6.90
CA PRO A 492 3.29 -24.75 -7.41
C PRO A 492 3.79 -23.83 -6.28
N ALA A 493 5.11 -23.60 -6.23
CA ALA A 493 5.75 -22.83 -5.17
C ALA A 493 5.06 -21.49 -4.89
N TYR A 494 4.62 -20.76 -5.94
CA TYR A 494 3.95 -19.46 -5.81
C TYR A 494 2.64 -19.49 -4.99
N ARG A 495 1.98 -20.64 -4.84
CA ARG A 495 0.78 -20.78 -4.00
C ARG A 495 1.08 -20.94 -2.52
N LEU A 496 2.34 -21.23 -2.18
CA LEU A 496 2.83 -21.44 -0.82
C LEU A 496 3.50 -20.17 -0.25
N VAL A 497 3.52 -19.09 -1.03
CA VAL A 497 4.10 -17.78 -0.68
C VAL A 497 2.96 -16.81 -0.32
N SER A 498 3.25 -15.80 0.49
CA SER A 498 2.26 -14.79 0.90
C SER A 498 1.53 -14.14 -0.30
N PRO A 499 0.18 -14.02 -0.26
CA PRO A 499 -0.64 -13.49 -1.35
C PRO A 499 -0.43 -11.99 -1.63
N PHE A 500 0.27 -11.25 -0.76
CA PHE A 500 0.60 -9.83 -0.96
C PHE A 500 1.40 -9.58 -2.26
N TRP A 501 2.03 -10.62 -2.83
CA TRP A 501 2.81 -10.55 -4.08
C TRP A 501 2.09 -11.13 -5.31
N ILE A 502 0.84 -11.55 -5.15
CA ILE A 502 -0.01 -12.07 -6.23
C ILE A 502 -0.70 -10.92 -6.99
N GLU A 503 -0.41 -9.65 -6.71
CA GLU A 503 -0.90 -8.51 -7.49
C GLU A 503 -0.01 -8.16 -8.69
N PHE A 504 0.12 -9.07 -9.66
CA PHE A 504 0.44 -8.74 -11.06
C PHE A 504 0.06 -9.93 -11.96
N ASP A 505 -1.23 -10.25 -12.02
CA ASP A 505 -1.77 -11.19 -13.03
C ASP A 505 -3.23 -10.92 -13.41
N LYS A 506 -3.70 -9.69 -13.19
CA LYS A 506 -4.93 -9.21 -13.87
C LYS A 506 -4.62 -8.30 -15.06
N THR A 507 -3.36 -7.95 -15.28
CA THR A 507 -2.93 -7.05 -16.37
C THR A 507 -2.08 -7.72 -17.45
N LYS A 508 -1.48 -8.90 -17.21
CA LYS A 508 -0.65 -9.61 -18.20
C LYS A 508 -1.36 -10.69 -19.02
N ARG A 509 -2.67 -10.95 -18.79
CA ARG A 509 -3.44 -11.95 -19.57
C ARG A 509 -4.13 -11.41 -20.82
N SER A 510 -3.81 -10.20 -21.28
CA SER A 510 -4.32 -9.67 -22.55
C SER A 510 -3.23 -8.96 -23.36
N GLY A 511 -2.54 -9.73 -24.21
CA GLY A 511 -1.67 -9.28 -25.32
C GLY A 511 -0.32 -8.69 -24.88
N LEU A 512 0.82 -8.92 -25.52
CA LEU A 512 1.13 -9.47 -26.82
C LEU A 512 2.57 -10.02 -26.79
N LEU A 513 2.77 -11.19 -27.39
CA LEU A 513 4.02 -11.57 -28.04
C LEU A 513 4.16 -10.66 -29.27
N ILE A 514 5.10 -9.72 -29.27
CA ILE A 514 5.73 -9.23 -30.49
C ILE A 514 7.24 -9.15 -30.19
N ARG A 515 8.00 -9.73 -31.12
CA ARG A 515 9.46 -9.84 -31.13
C ARG A 515 10.18 -8.51 -31.03
#